data_AF-A0A552JQ43-F1
#
_entry.id   AF-A0A552JQ43-F1
#
_cell.length_a   1.000
_cell.length_b   1.000
_cell.length_c   1.000
_cell.angle_alpha   90.00
_cell.angle_beta   90.00
_cell.angle_gamma   90.00
#
_symmetry.space_group_name_H-M   'P 1'
#
loop_
_entity.id
_entity.type
_entity.pdbx_description
1 polymer ?
#
loop_
_entity_poly.entity_id
_entity_poly.type
_entity_poly.pdbx_seq_one_letter_code
_entity_poly.pdbx_strand_id
1 'polypeptide(L)'
;MKKRKIANTLRKALLQDGKMERALYEYELEEHLDYWYEGLKSDRDQFVFAVTENSGDVAMVLITPDKTIYVNEEAREKLSEFWPKAYENNINQLLPMMAENLANDIISVTGVKMVSPNQKRRWVSLR
;
A
#
# COMPACT_ATOMS: atom_id res chain seq x y z
N MET A 1 -9.77 -17.44 10.68
CA MET A 1 -8.55 -18.12 10.16
C MET A 1 -7.99 -17.47 8.90
N LYS A 2 -8.82 -17.15 7.88
CA LYS A 2 -8.44 -16.46 6.62
C LYS A 2 -7.58 -15.21 6.85
N LYS A 3 -8.07 -14.21 7.61
CA LYS A 3 -7.35 -12.97 7.96
C LYS A 3 -5.92 -13.19 8.50
N ARG A 4 -5.74 -14.12 9.45
CA ARG A 4 -4.41 -14.40 10.04
C ARG A 4 -3.45 -15.01 9.02
N LYS A 5 -3.95 -15.88 8.13
CA LYS A 5 -3.14 -16.46 7.05
C LYS A 5 -2.69 -15.36 6.08
N ILE A 6 -3.63 -14.52 5.62
CA ILE A 6 -3.34 -13.38 4.75
C ILE A 6 -2.30 -12.46 5.38
N ALA A 7 -2.49 -12.05 6.63
CA ALA A 7 -1.53 -11.18 7.33
C ALA A 7 -0.11 -11.77 7.36
N ASN A 8 0.01 -13.08 7.55
CA ASN A 8 1.31 -13.75 7.52
C ASN A 8 1.91 -13.82 6.12
N THR A 9 1.08 -14.05 5.08
CA THR A 9 1.53 -14.03 3.67
C THR A 9 2.03 -12.63 3.31
N LEU A 10 1.23 -11.59 3.58
CA LEU A 10 1.60 -10.20 3.37
C LEU A 10 2.88 -9.81 4.12
N ARG A 11 3.01 -10.25 5.39
CA ARG A 11 4.24 -10.01 6.16
C ARG A 11 5.47 -10.60 5.48
N LYS A 12 5.38 -11.83 4.95
CA LYS A 12 6.50 -12.45 4.24
C LYS A 12 6.87 -11.66 2.99
N ALA A 13 5.87 -11.29 2.18
CA ALA A 13 6.08 -10.52 0.96
C ALA A 13 6.64 -9.11 1.23
N LEU A 14 6.08 -8.39 2.20
CA LEU A 14 6.40 -6.98 2.40
C LEU A 14 7.58 -6.73 3.35
N LEU A 15 7.82 -7.60 4.33
CA LEU A 15 8.84 -7.37 5.38
C LEU A 15 9.98 -8.39 5.38
N GLN A 16 9.89 -9.47 4.60
CA GLN A 16 10.88 -10.56 4.61
C GLN A 16 11.37 -10.91 3.19
N ASP A 17 11.32 -9.93 2.29
CA ASP A 17 11.74 -10.05 0.90
C ASP A 17 11.09 -11.22 0.13
N GLY A 18 9.87 -11.60 0.53
CA GLY A 18 9.10 -12.63 -0.17
C GLY A 18 8.79 -12.22 -1.61
N LYS A 19 8.84 -13.18 -2.52
CA LYS A 19 8.50 -12.95 -3.93
C LYS A 19 7.02 -12.62 -4.10
N MET A 20 6.74 -11.70 -5.02
CA MET A 20 5.40 -11.35 -5.46
C MET A 20 5.15 -11.86 -6.87
N GLU A 21 3.89 -12.17 -7.18
CA GLU A 21 3.49 -12.84 -8.42
C GLU A 21 3.05 -11.80 -9.45
N ARG A 22 3.67 -11.84 -10.64
CA ARG A 22 3.38 -10.88 -11.71
C ARG A 22 2.01 -11.16 -12.34
N ALA A 23 1.67 -12.44 -12.53
CA ALA A 23 0.39 -12.81 -13.11
C ALA A 23 -0.80 -12.34 -12.24
N LEU A 24 -0.61 -12.30 -10.92
CA LEU A 24 -1.62 -11.80 -9.99
C LEU A 24 -1.81 -10.28 -10.10
N TYR A 25 -0.73 -9.52 -10.33
CA TYR A 25 -0.84 -8.09 -10.65
C TYR A 25 -1.64 -7.85 -11.94
N GLU A 26 -1.32 -8.58 -13.01
CA GLU A 26 -1.97 -8.44 -14.33
C GLU A 26 -3.46 -8.79 -14.25
N TYR A 27 -3.80 -9.77 -13.41
CA TYR A 27 -5.18 -10.22 -13.24
C TYR A 27 -6.01 -9.32 -12.31
N GLU A 28 -5.47 -8.85 -11.18
CA GLU A 28 -6.29 -8.18 -10.15
C GLU A 28 -6.03 -6.68 -9.99
N LEU A 29 -4.90 -6.13 -10.48
CA LEU A 29 -4.50 -4.76 -10.18
C LEU A 29 -4.44 -3.85 -11.42
N GLU A 30 -4.06 -4.39 -12.58
CA GLU A 30 -3.76 -3.60 -13.78
C GLU A 30 -4.98 -2.82 -14.32
N GLU A 31 -6.19 -3.39 -14.23
CA GLU A 31 -7.41 -2.73 -14.71
C GLU A 31 -7.85 -1.52 -13.86
N HIS A 32 -7.33 -1.38 -12.64
CA HIS A 32 -7.74 -0.34 -11.69
C HIS A 32 -6.80 0.87 -11.64
N LEU A 33 -5.70 0.85 -12.38
CA LEU A 33 -4.63 1.86 -12.27
C LEU A 33 -5.12 3.28 -12.55
N ASP A 34 -5.94 3.47 -13.58
CA ASP A 34 -6.46 4.80 -13.92
C ASP A 34 -7.39 5.32 -12.82
N TYR A 35 -8.25 4.47 -12.24
CA TYR A 35 -9.13 4.84 -11.14
C TYR A 35 -8.34 5.26 -9.88
N TRP A 36 -7.32 4.50 -9.50
CA TRP A 36 -6.47 4.86 -8.35
C TRP A 36 -5.63 6.11 -8.61
N TYR A 37 -5.19 6.34 -9.86
CA TYR A 37 -4.48 7.56 -10.24
C TYR A 37 -5.37 8.81 -10.16
N GLU A 38 -6.64 8.71 -10.58
CA GLU A 38 -7.61 9.78 -10.40
C GLU A 38 -7.86 10.09 -8.92
N GLY A 39 -8.01 9.05 -8.08
CA GLY A 39 -8.12 9.18 -6.63
C GLY A 39 -6.91 9.90 -6.01
N LEU A 40 -5.69 9.48 -6.37
CA LEU A 40 -4.45 10.13 -5.93
C LEU A 40 -4.45 11.63 -6.23
N LYS A 41 -4.89 12.04 -7.43
CA LYS A 41 -4.96 13.45 -7.83
C LYS A 41 -6.00 14.22 -7.03
N SER A 42 -7.19 13.64 -6.87
CA SER A 42 -8.29 14.25 -6.13
C SER A 42 -7.90 14.51 -4.67
N ASP A 43 -7.29 13.51 -4.03
CA ASP A 43 -6.96 13.56 -2.61
C ASP A 43 -5.65 14.29 -2.31
N ARG A 44 -4.90 14.65 -3.37
CA ARG A 44 -3.56 15.26 -3.30
C ARG A 44 -2.58 14.40 -2.49
N ASP A 45 -2.67 13.10 -2.70
CA ASP A 45 -1.74 12.14 -2.11
C ASP A 45 -0.38 12.23 -2.80
N GLN A 46 0.66 11.90 -2.05
CA GLN A 46 2.03 11.87 -2.59
C GLN A 46 2.33 10.59 -3.34
N PHE A 47 1.64 9.51 -3.01
CA PHE A 47 1.57 8.27 -3.77
C PHE A 47 0.40 7.45 -3.26
N VAL A 48 -0.03 6.48 -4.07
CA VAL A 48 -1.01 5.46 -3.70
C VAL A 48 -0.37 4.11 -3.96
N PHE A 49 -0.64 3.14 -3.10
CA PHE A 49 -0.26 1.76 -3.38
C PHE A 49 -1.40 0.80 -3.05
N ALA A 50 -1.47 -0.29 -3.80
CA ALA A 50 -2.46 -1.33 -3.61
C ALA A 50 -1.75 -2.68 -3.45
N VAL A 51 -2.32 -3.55 -2.62
CA VAL A 51 -1.84 -4.89 -2.36
C VAL A 51 -3.00 -5.87 -2.44
N THR A 52 -2.76 -7.03 -3.05
CA THR A 52 -3.69 -8.15 -3.06
C THR A 52 -3.01 -9.46 -2.62
N GLU A 53 -3.82 -10.42 -2.19
CA GLU A 53 -3.41 -11.78 -1.86
C GLU A 53 -4.45 -12.75 -2.38
N ASN A 54 -4.00 -13.74 -3.15
CA ASN A 54 -4.85 -14.81 -3.63
C ASN A 54 -4.10 -16.13 -3.53
N SER A 55 -4.68 -17.11 -2.85
CA SER A 55 -4.15 -18.47 -2.75
C SER A 55 -2.73 -18.60 -2.17
N GLY A 56 -2.21 -17.56 -1.50
CA GLY A 56 -0.85 -17.50 -0.96
C GLY A 56 0.12 -16.67 -1.80
N ASP A 57 -0.28 -16.24 -2.99
CA ASP A 57 0.47 -15.33 -3.84
C ASP A 57 0.09 -13.88 -3.50
N VAL A 58 1.06 -12.98 -3.62
CA VAL A 58 0.89 -11.55 -3.32
C VAL A 58 1.30 -10.74 -4.52
N ALA A 59 0.55 -9.68 -4.80
CA ALA A 59 0.94 -8.66 -5.78
C ALA A 59 0.80 -7.27 -5.18
N MET A 60 1.64 -6.36 -5.64
CA MET A 60 1.65 -4.96 -5.20
C MET A 60 1.82 -4.03 -6.39
N VAL A 61 1.18 -2.86 -6.34
CA VAL A 61 1.46 -1.76 -7.25
C VAL A 61 1.57 -0.46 -6.47
N LEU A 62 2.45 0.43 -6.91
CA LEU A 62 2.58 1.79 -6.40
C LEU A 62 2.50 2.78 -7.58
N ILE A 63 1.71 3.83 -7.42
CA ILE A 63 1.50 4.88 -8.42
C ILE A 63 1.90 6.22 -7.81
N THR A 64 2.73 6.98 -8.52
CA THR A 64 3.19 8.32 -8.14
C THR A 64 2.44 9.43 -8.89
N PRO A 65 2.56 10.70 -8.47
CA PRO A 65 1.78 11.81 -9.05
C PRO A 65 2.08 12.11 -10.53
N ASP A 66 3.30 11.79 -10.97
CA ASP A 66 3.74 11.84 -12.36
C ASP A 66 3.25 10.64 -13.22
N LYS A 67 2.39 9.78 -12.65
CA LYS A 67 1.85 8.55 -13.26
C LYS A 67 2.91 7.45 -13.45
N THR A 68 4.07 7.52 -12.81
CA THR A 68 4.99 6.38 -12.77
C THR A 68 4.38 5.24 -11.98
N ILE A 69 4.44 4.02 -12.52
CA ILE A 69 3.89 2.81 -11.94
C ILE A 69 5.04 1.86 -11.61
N TYR A 70 5.11 1.44 -10.36
CA TYR A 70 6.05 0.43 -9.88
C TYR A 70 5.26 -0.82 -9.50
N VAL A 71 5.78 -2.00 -9.84
CA VAL A 71 5.09 -3.27 -9.63
C VAL A 71 5.92 -4.20 -8.75
N ASN A 72 5.25 -4.92 -7.85
CA ASN A 72 5.81 -5.96 -7.00
C ASN A 72 7.07 -5.50 -6.25
N GLU A 73 8.21 -6.15 -6.46
CA GLU A 73 9.46 -5.85 -5.75
C GLU A 73 9.91 -4.40 -5.97
N GLU A 74 9.72 -3.84 -7.17
CA GLU A 74 10.03 -2.44 -7.46
C GLU A 74 9.10 -1.49 -6.65
N ALA A 75 7.84 -1.87 -6.50
CA ALA A 75 6.88 -1.11 -5.68
C ALA A 75 7.27 -1.14 -4.20
N ARG A 76 7.69 -2.31 -3.70
CA ARG A 76 8.18 -2.50 -2.33
C ARG A 76 9.44 -1.68 -2.05
N GLU A 77 10.40 -1.74 -2.97
CA GLU A 77 11.64 -0.96 -2.90
C GLU A 77 11.32 0.54 -2.86
N LYS A 78 10.48 1.02 -3.79
CA LYS A 78 10.08 2.43 -3.83
C LYS A 78 9.35 2.88 -2.57
N LEU A 79 8.48 2.03 -2.02
CA LEU A 79 7.79 2.32 -0.77
C LEU A 79 8.76 2.44 0.42
N SER A 80 9.81 1.60 0.45
CA SER A 80 10.87 1.69 1.44
C SER A 80 11.70 2.98 1.30
N GLU A 81 11.99 3.40 0.06
CA GLU A 81 12.67 4.68 -0.21
C GLU A 81 11.85 5.90 0.30
N PHE A 82 10.52 5.86 0.12
CA PHE A 82 9.65 6.92 0.64
C PHE A 82 9.54 6.90 2.17
N TRP A 83 9.77 5.75 2.81
CA TRP A 83 9.70 5.56 4.26
C TRP A 83 11.01 5.02 4.86
N PRO A 84 12.14 5.73 4.73
CA PRO A 84 13.48 5.18 5.01
C PRO A 84 13.69 4.72 6.46
N LYS A 85 12.91 5.24 7.41
CA LYS A 85 12.93 4.84 8.84
C LYS A 85 11.57 4.41 9.37
N ALA A 86 10.55 4.44 8.50
CA ALA A 86 9.16 4.22 8.90
C ALA A 86 8.55 3.01 8.20
N TYR A 87 9.21 2.43 7.19
CA TYR A 87 8.67 1.36 6.36
C TYR A 87 8.15 0.19 7.19
N GLU A 88 9.01 -0.42 8.01
CA GLU A 88 8.63 -1.58 8.81
C GLU A 88 7.49 -1.26 9.79
N ASN A 89 7.56 -0.11 10.46
CA ASN A 89 6.52 0.32 11.40
C ASN A 89 5.18 0.58 10.70
N ASN A 90 5.20 1.28 9.56
CA ASN A 90 4.00 1.60 8.79
C ASN A 90 3.35 0.33 8.24
N ILE A 91 4.13 -0.57 7.64
CA ILE A 91 3.60 -1.86 7.15
C ILE A 91 3.03 -2.68 8.30
N ASN A 92 3.71 -2.79 9.45
CA ASN A 92 3.16 -3.50 10.61
C ASN A 92 1.83 -2.91 11.10
N GLN A 93 1.65 -1.58 11.04
CA GLN A 93 0.38 -0.92 11.38
C GLN A 93 -0.71 -1.15 10.33
N LEU A 94 -0.34 -1.25 9.05
CA LEU A 94 -1.29 -1.43 7.94
C LEU A 94 -1.70 -2.90 7.75
N LEU A 95 -0.85 -3.88 8.09
CA LEU A 95 -1.11 -5.31 7.91
C LEU A 95 -2.48 -5.78 8.43
N PRO A 96 -2.96 -5.37 9.64
CA PRO A 96 -4.28 -5.76 10.12
C PRO A 96 -5.42 -5.30 9.22
N MET A 97 -5.33 -4.08 8.68
CA MET A 97 -6.32 -3.49 7.77
C MET A 97 -6.25 -4.17 6.40
N MET A 98 -5.05 -4.34 5.85
CA MET A 98 -4.85 -5.03 4.56
C MET A 98 -5.44 -6.44 4.59
N ALA A 99 -5.12 -7.20 5.65
CA ALA A 99 -5.63 -8.55 5.80
C ALA A 99 -7.14 -8.62 6.04
N GLU A 100 -7.76 -7.55 6.57
CA GLU A 100 -9.20 -7.45 6.73
C GLU A 100 -9.90 -7.17 5.40
N ASN A 101 -9.38 -6.21 4.61
CA ASN A 101 -9.89 -5.92 3.28
C ASN A 101 -9.86 -7.19 2.41
N LEU A 102 -8.71 -7.86 2.33
CA LEU A 102 -8.54 -9.07 1.51
C LEU A 102 -9.33 -10.26 2.03
N ALA A 103 -9.55 -10.37 3.34
CA ALA A 103 -10.43 -11.41 3.87
C ALA A 103 -11.89 -11.24 3.40
N ASN A 104 -12.30 -10.01 3.12
CA ASN A 104 -13.61 -9.62 2.60
C ASN A 104 -13.61 -9.42 1.07
N ASP A 105 -12.58 -9.94 0.38
CA ASP A 105 -12.45 -9.89 -1.08
C ASP A 105 -12.43 -8.44 -1.65
N ILE A 106 -11.85 -7.51 -0.86
CA ILE A 106 -11.63 -6.11 -1.21
C ILE A 106 -10.12 -5.87 -1.37
N ILE A 107 -9.69 -5.33 -2.51
CA ILE A 107 -8.29 -4.93 -2.74
C ILE A 107 -7.88 -3.89 -1.70
N SER A 108 -6.73 -4.09 -1.07
CA SER A 108 -6.25 -3.15 -0.07
C SER A 108 -5.49 -1.99 -0.70
N VAL A 109 -6.17 -0.86 -0.87
CA VAL A 109 -5.62 0.39 -1.42
C VAL A 109 -5.30 1.37 -0.30
N THR A 110 -4.12 1.99 -0.34
CA THR A 110 -3.67 2.98 0.65
C THR A 110 -3.12 4.23 -0.03
N GLY A 111 -3.82 5.35 0.13
CA GLY A 111 -3.33 6.69 -0.22
C GLY A 111 -2.45 7.26 0.89
N VAL A 112 -1.31 7.85 0.55
CA VAL A 112 -0.33 8.35 1.53
C VAL A 112 -0.10 9.85 1.38
N LYS A 113 -0.29 10.55 2.50
CA LYS A 113 0.09 11.96 2.70
C LYS A 113 1.23 12.01 3.70
N MET A 114 2.46 12.38 3.29
CA MET A 114 3.50 12.67 4.28
C MET A 114 3.22 14.03 4.93
N VAL A 115 3.04 14.03 6.24
CA VAL A 115 3.03 15.26 7.02
C VAL A 115 4.44 15.82 7.07
N SER A 116 4.63 17.05 6.58
CA SER A 116 5.91 17.74 6.77
C SER A 116 6.17 17.92 8.28
N PRO A 117 7.41 17.75 8.78
CA PRO A 117 7.74 17.98 10.19
C PRO A 117 7.37 19.39 10.69
N ASN A 118 7.16 20.34 9.78
CA ASN A 118 6.83 21.73 10.09
C ASN A 118 5.34 22.02 10.26
N GLN A 119 4.47 21.01 10.20
CA GLN A 119 3.04 21.21 10.46
C GLN A 119 2.81 21.36 11.97
N LYS A 120 3.07 22.57 12.49
CA LYS A 120 2.72 22.97 13.86
C LYS A 120 1.28 22.53 14.13
N ARG A 121 1.10 21.65 15.12
CA ARG A 121 -0.22 21.31 15.70
C ARG A 121 -0.82 22.61 16.23
N ARG A 122 -1.60 23.32 15.42
CA ARG A 122 -2.43 24.45 15.85
C ARG A 122 -3.58 23.87 16.67
N TRP A 123 -3.35 23.71 17.97
CA TRP A 123 -4.43 23.63 18.94
C TRP A 123 -5.10 25.01 18.98
N VAL A 124 -6.25 25.13 18.33
CA VAL A 124 -7.13 26.28 18.58
C VAL A 124 -7.93 25.91 19.82
N SER A 125 -7.51 26.40 20.98
CA SER A 125 -8.36 26.43 22.16
C SER A 125 -9.46 27.44 21.89
N LEU A 126 -10.68 26.97 21.61
CA LEU A 126 -11.86 27.81 21.66
C LEU A 126 -12.15 28.11 23.14
N ARG A 127 -12.00 29.38 23.52
CA ARG A 127 -12.64 29.98 24.70
C ARG A 127 -13.31 31.26 24.25
#